data_AF-A0A940ABL1-F1
#
_entry.id   AF-A0A940ABL1-F1
#
_cell.length_a   1.000
_cell.length_b   1.000
_cell.length_c   1.000
_cell.angle_alpha   90.00
_cell.angle_beta   90.00
_cell.angle_gamma   90.00
#
_symmetry.space_group_name_H-M   'P 1'
#
loop_
_entity.id
_entity.type
_entity.pdbx_description
1 polymer ?
#
loop_
_entity_poly.entity_id
_entity_poly.type
_entity_poly.pdbx_seq_one_letter_code
_entity_poly.pdbx_strand_id
1 'polypeptide(L)'
;KNLLNAIMTTSWCDNDIVANPIQGDHFAWILRNCLKAEGMYTSEADVKAFFGKVNDELDGAFKNGTLKKQSGTVQLFKNTGAFTGEEVKKIIGVTGASFKGAIFLDGYVPGLGEVTDEEIFDNWTSIDEAKVYAHVDYLDDYSGQIKKSEKLIPVIKILFFIYKCINVAFCLLSCGIILFEAVKFFAGLKSLKSYMEKNYKIFFSAVTALMFVGIAVCYAFSISWFSTFIFTESINMTILNFYNIALPGILFLANVFALYSLYHEIILMRGSKTHE
;
A
#
# COMPACT_ATOMS: atom_id res chain seq x y z
N LYS A 1 32.77 -8.81 20.00
CA LYS A 1 31.37 -8.85 19.52
C LYS A 1 30.64 -7.69 20.15
N ASN A 2 30.23 -6.70 19.36
CA ASN A 2 29.61 -5.48 19.87
C ASN A 2 28.33 -5.22 19.08
N LEU A 3 27.21 -5.69 19.63
CA LEU A 3 25.89 -5.56 19.01
C LEU A 3 25.53 -4.09 18.74
N LEU A 4 25.91 -3.18 19.66
CA LEU A 4 25.70 -1.76 19.47
C LEU A 4 26.46 -1.26 18.24
N ASN A 5 27.74 -1.65 18.10
CA ASN A 5 28.52 -1.29 16.92
C ASN A 5 27.88 -1.83 15.63
N ALA A 6 27.43 -3.08 15.62
CA ALA A 6 26.76 -3.68 14.48
C ALA A 6 25.45 -2.98 14.09
N ILE A 7 24.71 -2.44 15.06
CA ILE A 7 23.50 -1.63 14.81
C ILE A 7 23.87 -0.25 14.26
N MET A 8 24.86 0.42 14.86
CA MET A 8 25.28 1.77 14.50
C MET A 8 25.85 1.83 13.07
N THR A 9 26.54 0.78 12.62
CA THR A 9 27.12 0.71 11.27
C THR A 9 26.12 0.23 10.20
N THR A 10 24.84 0.02 10.54
CA THR A 10 23.84 -0.28 9.51
C THR A 10 23.55 0.97 8.68
N SER A 11 23.19 0.77 7.40
CA SER A 11 22.72 1.84 6.51
C SER A 11 21.49 2.59 7.03
N TRP A 12 20.81 2.04 8.04
CA TRP A 12 19.65 2.65 8.68
C TRP A 12 20.01 3.68 9.75
N CYS A 13 21.20 3.58 10.36
CA CYS A 13 21.72 4.55 11.32
C CYS A 13 22.79 5.48 10.73
N ASP A 14 23.51 5.03 9.70
CA ASP A 14 24.64 5.76 9.12
C ASP A 14 25.61 6.33 10.19
N ASN A 15 25.95 5.50 11.18
CA ASN A 15 26.81 5.83 12.33
C ASN A 15 26.27 6.89 13.29
N ASP A 16 25.04 7.38 13.13
CA ASP A 16 24.42 8.35 14.03
C ASP A 16 22.93 8.03 14.26
N ILE A 17 22.64 7.26 15.33
CA ILE A 17 21.26 6.92 15.73
C ILE A 17 20.45 8.12 16.24
N VAL A 18 21.11 9.24 16.58
CA VAL A 18 20.43 10.46 17.03
C VAL A 18 19.94 11.25 15.82
N ALA A 19 20.79 11.37 14.78
CA ALA A 19 20.41 11.99 13.51
C ALA A 19 19.48 11.10 12.68
N ASN A 20 19.75 9.79 12.63
CA ASN A 20 19.03 8.79 11.85
C ASN A 20 18.46 7.68 12.78
N PRO A 21 17.40 7.98 13.53
CA PRO A 21 16.81 7.01 14.46
C PRO A 21 16.17 5.85 13.69
N ILE A 22 16.48 4.63 14.12
CA ILE A 22 15.82 3.43 13.61
C ILE A 22 14.36 3.44 14.06
N GLN A 23 13.44 3.46 13.09
CA GLN A 23 12.00 3.39 13.35
C GLN A 23 11.66 2.05 14.03
N GLY A 24 10.76 2.08 15.01
CA GLY A 24 10.52 0.97 15.94
C GLY A 24 10.20 -0.37 15.26
N ASP A 25 9.45 -0.35 14.15
CA ASP A 25 9.08 -1.56 13.41
C ASP A 25 10.29 -2.16 12.64
N HIS A 26 11.30 -1.37 12.28
CA HIS A 26 12.56 -1.85 11.68
C HIS A 26 13.57 -2.32 12.71
N PHE A 27 13.52 -1.80 13.93
CA PHE A 27 14.50 -2.12 14.95
C PHE A 27 14.53 -3.63 15.24
N ALA A 28 13.38 -4.30 15.29
CA ALA A 28 13.35 -5.75 15.49
C ALA A 28 14.02 -6.53 14.35
N TRP A 29 13.88 -6.08 13.10
CA TRP A 29 14.51 -6.68 11.92
C TRP A 29 16.01 -6.45 11.89
N ILE A 30 16.44 -5.21 12.13
CA ILE A 30 17.86 -4.83 12.19
C ILE A 30 18.53 -5.57 13.33
N LEU A 31 17.92 -5.59 14.51
CA LEU A 31 18.40 -6.30 15.68
C LEU A 31 18.59 -7.80 15.39
N ARG A 32 17.59 -8.45 14.76
CA ARG A 32 17.69 -9.85 14.32
C ARG A 32 18.88 -10.06 13.37
N ASN A 33 19.07 -9.20 12.39
CA ASN A 33 20.16 -9.31 11.41
C ASN A 33 21.53 -9.09 12.05
N CYS A 34 21.69 -8.06 12.88
CA CYS A 34 22.94 -7.79 13.61
C CYS A 34 23.30 -8.94 14.55
N LEU A 35 22.32 -9.55 15.22
CA LEU A 35 22.55 -10.70 16.11
C LEU A 35 22.99 -11.95 15.35
N LYS A 36 22.45 -12.17 14.15
CA LYS A 36 22.93 -13.22 13.22
C LYS A 36 24.36 -12.94 12.76
N ALA A 37 24.65 -11.71 12.31
CA ALA A 37 25.96 -11.30 11.82
C ALA A 37 27.07 -11.42 12.88
N GLU A 38 26.77 -11.07 14.13
CA GLU A 38 27.69 -11.22 15.27
C GLU A 38 27.83 -12.68 15.75
N GLY A 39 27.13 -13.63 15.10
CA GLY A 39 27.09 -15.03 15.50
C GLY A 39 26.59 -15.22 16.92
N MET A 40 25.64 -14.38 17.35
CA MET A 40 24.97 -14.49 18.64
C MET A 40 23.73 -15.38 18.57
N TYR A 41 23.20 -15.63 17.36
CA TYR A 41 22.17 -16.66 17.10
C TYR A 41 22.61 -17.60 15.98
N THR A 42 22.47 -18.89 16.25
CA THR A 42 22.72 -19.95 15.27
C THR A 42 21.47 -20.77 14.97
N SER A 43 20.39 -20.58 15.75
CA SER A 43 19.12 -21.30 15.59
C SER A 43 17.89 -20.41 15.83
N GLU A 44 16.73 -20.83 15.33
CA GLU A 44 15.44 -20.19 15.62
C GLU A 44 15.09 -20.23 17.12
N ALA A 45 15.55 -21.25 17.84
CA ALA A 45 15.36 -21.37 19.28
C ALA A 45 16.04 -20.23 20.04
N ASP A 46 17.24 -19.83 19.62
CA ASP A 46 17.97 -18.72 20.25
C ASP A 46 17.29 -17.37 20.00
N VAL A 47 16.77 -17.17 18.78
CA VAL A 47 15.98 -15.98 18.41
C VAL A 47 14.73 -15.89 19.29
N LYS A 48 13.98 -17.00 19.41
CA LYS A 48 12.77 -17.04 20.24
C LYS A 48 13.08 -16.80 21.71
N ALA A 49 14.17 -17.38 22.24
CA ALA A 49 14.58 -17.20 23.62
C ALA A 49 14.98 -15.74 23.91
N PHE A 50 15.73 -15.10 23.01
CA PHE A 50 16.12 -13.71 23.18
C PHE A 50 14.93 -12.75 23.10
N PHE A 51 14.13 -12.82 22.04
CA PHE A 51 12.95 -11.95 21.91
C PHE A 51 11.93 -12.23 23.01
N GLY A 52 11.83 -13.47 23.51
CA GLY A 52 11.07 -13.80 24.71
C GLY A 52 11.55 -13.02 25.93
N LYS A 53 12.87 -13.04 26.20
CA LYS A 53 13.46 -12.29 27.32
C LYS A 53 13.27 -10.78 27.19
N VAL A 54 13.48 -10.23 25.99
CA VAL A 54 13.24 -8.81 25.71
C VAL A 54 11.78 -8.45 25.99
N ASN A 55 10.83 -9.28 25.54
CA ASN A 55 9.41 -9.06 25.81
C ASN A 55 9.08 -9.13 27.30
N ASP A 56 9.64 -10.09 28.03
CA ASP A 56 9.43 -10.22 29.48
C ASP A 56 9.98 -9.01 30.25
N GLU A 57 11.15 -8.50 29.86
CA GLU A 57 11.76 -7.30 30.44
C GLU A 57 10.92 -6.05 30.15
N LEU A 58 10.45 -5.88 28.91
CA LEU A 58 9.55 -4.78 28.52
C LEU A 58 8.23 -4.84 29.27
N ASP A 59 7.60 -6.01 29.35
CA ASP A 59 6.35 -6.22 30.09
C ASP A 59 6.53 -5.94 31.59
N GLY A 60 7.65 -6.38 32.17
CA GLY A 60 8.02 -6.05 33.55
C GLY A 60 8.17 -4.54 33.77
N ALA A 61 8.86 -3.86 32.84
CA ALA A 61 9.08 -2.42 32.89
C ALA A 61 7.78 -1.61 32.69
N PHE A 62 6.83 -2.09 31.89
CA PHE A 62 5.49 -1.48 31.80
C PHE A 62 4.66 -1.73 33.07
N LYS A 63 4.70 -2.95 33.65
CA LYS A 63 3.95 -3.29 34.87
C LYS A 63 4.44 -2.52 36.09
N ASN A 64 5.75 -2.33 36.23
CA ASN A 64 6.35 -1.62 37.37
C ASN A 64 6.43 -0.09 37.16
N GLY A 65 5.98 0.41 36.00
CA GLY A 65 5.91 1.85 35.69
C GLY A 65 7.22 2.49 35.27
N THR A 66 8.30 1.72 35.10
CA THR A 66 9.57 2.21 34.53
C THR A 66 9.37 2.70 33.10
N LEU A 67 8.58 1.97 32.31
CA LEU A 67 8.10 2.41 31.01
C LEU A 67 6.62 2.80 31.09
N LYS A 68 6.26 3.88 30.41
CA LYS A 68 4.87 4.32 30.28
C LYS A 68 4.42 4.11 28.84
N LYS A 69 3.23 3.52 28.68
CA LYS A 69 2.59 3.48 27.37
C LYS A 69 2.29 4.91 26.91
N GLN A 70 2.61 5.20 25.67
CA GLN A 70 2.29 6.48 25.07
C GLN A 70 0.76 6.65 25.03
N SER A 71 0.26 7.72 25.64
CA SER A 71 -1.16 8.05 25.67
C SER A 71 -1.57 8.83 24.44
N GLY A 72 -2.81 8.69 23.99
CA GLY A 72 -3.35 9.46 22.86
C GLY A 72 -2.89 8.96 21.49
N THR A 73 -2.43 7.71 21.41
CA THR A 73 -2.09 7.03 20.16
C THR A 73 -3.13 5.98 19.79
N VAL A 74 -3.26 5.72 18.50
CA VAL A 74 -4.13 4.71 17.91
C VAL A 74 -3.24 3.66 17.23
N GLN A 75 -3.63 2.39 17.34
CA GLN A 75 -2.99 1.26 16.65
C GLN A 75 -4.03 0.54 15.80
N LEU A 76 -3.69 0.21 14.55
CA LEU A 76 -4.53 -0.62 13.70
C LEU A 76 -4.47 -2.10 14.10
N PHE A 77 -3.27 -2.59 14.39
CA PHE A 77 -3.03 -3.96 14.83
C PHE A 77 -2.11 -3.98 16.04
N LYS A 78 -2.14 -5.07 16.81
CA LYS A 78 -1.29 -5.26 18.00
C LYS A 78 0.22 -5.17 17.70
N ASN A 79 0.61 -5.43 16.46
CA ASN A 79 2.00 -5.54 16.01
C ASN A 79 2.41 -4.38 15.09
N THR A 80 1.59 -3.33 14.96
CA THR A 80 1.93 -2.15 14.14
C THR A 80 2.26 -0.96 15.02
N GLY A 81 3.12 -0.06 14.52
CA GLY A 81 3.37 1.24 15.11
C GLY A 81 2.08 1.99 15.51
N ALA A 82 2.16 2.69 16.64
CA ALA A 82 1.08 3.54 17.16
C ALA A 82 1.28 4.98 16.68
N PHE A 83 0.19 5.64 16.27
CA PHE A 83 0.24 7.03 15.83
C PHE A 83 -0.71 7.91 16.63
N THR A 84 -0.26 9.12 16.96
CA THR A 84 -1.11 10.19 17.49
C THR A 84 -2.13 10.65 16.45
N GLY A 85 -3.20 11.32 16.88
CA GLY A 85 -4.22 11.84 15.96
C GLY A 85 -3.66 12.78 14.86
N GLU A 86 -2.62 13.56 15.17
CA GLU A 86 -1.96 14.42 14.17
C GLU A 86 -1.14 13.61 13.16
N GLU A 87 -0.48 12.54 13.59
CA GLU A 87 0.22 11.62 12.70
C GLU A 87 -0.76 10.87 11.80
N VAL A 88 -1.93 10.50 12.30
CA VAL A 88 -2.99 9.89 11.48
C VAL A 88 -3.45 10.83 10.36
N LYS A 89 -3.48 12.16 10.57
CA LYS A 89 -3.77 13.10 9.47
C LYS A 89 -2.72 13.06 8.37
N LYS A 90 -1.45 12.87 8.72
CA LYS A 90 -0.37 12.68 7.73
C LYS A 90 -0.58 11.39 6.94
N ILE A 91 -1.00 10.30 7.61
CA ILE A 91 -1.34 9.02 6.95
C ILE A 91 -2.45 9.23 5.91
N ILE A 92 -3.48 10.04 6.20
CA ILE A 92 -4.54 10.36 5.24
C ILE A 92 -3.97 11.05 3.99
N GLY A 93 -2.97 11.92 4.15
CA GLY A 93 -2.25 12.54 3.03
C GLY A 93 -1.54 11.51 2.15
N VAL A 94 -0.84 10.55 2.76
CA VAL A 94 -0.17 9.44 2.05
C VAL A 94 -1.21 8.54 1.36
N THR A 95 -2.34 8.25 2.01
CA THR A 95 -3.45 7.49 1.42
C THR A 95 -4.00 8.18 0.19
N GLY A 96 -4.17 9.51 0.25
CA GLY A 96 -4.56 10.32 -0.90
C GLY A 96 -3.56 10.24 -2.04
N ALA A 97 -2.26 10.22 -1.73
CA ALA A 97 -1.20 10.01 -2.73
C ALA A 97 -1.28 8.61 -3.36
N SER A 98 -1.59 7.55 -2.61
CA SER A 98 -1.81 6.21 -3.16
C SER A 98 -2.94 6.20 -4.21
N PHE A 99 -4.05 6.88 -3.93
CA PHE A 99 -5.13 7.03 -4.92
C PHE A 99 -4.72 7.87 -6.12
N LYS A 100 -3.86 8.89 -5.93
CA LYS A 100 -3.30 9.64 -7.06
C LYS A 100 -2.46 8.76 -7.96
N GLY A 101 -1.61 7.91 -7.38
CA GLY A 101 -0.84 6.92 -8.12
C GLY A 101 -1.74 5.97 -8.90
N ALA A 102 -2.74 5.38 -8.25
CA ALA A 102 -3.62 4.41 -8.89
C ALA A 102 -4.54 4.99 -9.98
N ILE A 103 -5.06 6.21 -9.79
CA ILE A 103 -6.03 6.82 -10.73
C ILE A 103 -5.32 7.62 -11.83
N PHE A 104 -4.35 8.46 -11.47
CA PHE A 104 -3.69 9.38 -12.40
C PHE A 104 -2.38 8.82 -12.97
N LEU A 105 -2.01 7.60 -12.60
CA LEU A 105 -0.70 7.00 -12.91
C LEU A 105 0.45 7.91 -12.46
N ASP A 106 0.25 8.63 -11.35
CA ASP A 106 1.24 9.52 -10.79
C ASP A 106 2.42 8.72 -10.19
N GLY A 107 3.65 9.15 -10.45
CA GLY A 107 4.85 8.41 -10.06
C GLY A 107 5.14 7.13 -10.85
N TYR A 108 4.37 6.82 -11.90
CA TYR A 108 4.79 5.82 -12.87
C TYR A 108 5.66 6.49 -13.93
N VAL A 109 6.90 6.00 -14.07
CA VAL A 109 7.83 6.53 -15.08
C VAL A 109 7.62 5.77 -16.39
N PRO A 110 7.23 6.44 -17.49
CA PRO A 110 7.07 5.80 -18.79
C PRO A 110 8.44 5.46 -19.39
N GLY A 111 8.70 4.16 -19.50
CA GLY A 111 10.02 3.62 -19.84
C GLY A 111 10.89 3.45 -18.59
N LEU A 112 12.06 2.80 -18.72
CA LEU A 112 13.06 2.91 -17.66
C LEU A 112 13.41 4.39 -17.54
N GLY A 113 13.25 4.96 -16.34
CA GLY A 113 13.68 6.32 -16.04
C GLY A 113 15.14 6.55 -16.43
N GLU A 114 15.60 7.79 -16.39
CA GLU A 114 17.05 8.05 -16.27
C GLU A 114 17.54 7.43 -14.97
N VAL A 115 17.81 6.12 -15.00
CA VAL A 115 18.77 5.53 -14.08
C VAL A 115 20.10 6.01 -14.63
N THR A 116 20.56 7.13 -14.11
CA THR A 116 21.94 7.58 -14.29
C THR A 116 22.82 6.46 -13.76
N ASP A 117 23.89 6.11 -14.47
CA ASP A 117 24.75 4.99 -14.10
C ASP A 117 25.19 5.06 -12.62
N GLU A 118 25.36 6.26 -12.07
CA GLU A 118 25.67 6.49 -10.64
C GLU A 118 24.57 6.04 -9.64
N GLU A 119 23.28 6.09 -9.99
CA GLU A 119 22.20 5.59 -9.12
C GLU A 119 22.03 4.06 -9.20
N ILE A 120 22.50 3.43 -10.29
CA ILE A 120 22.47 1.97 -10.48
C ILE A 120 23.53 1.29 -9.61
N PHE A 121 24.72 1.89 -9.49
CA PHE A 121 25.86 1.18 -8.88
C PHE A 121 25.92 1.25 -7.34
N ASP A 122 25.46 2.34 -6.72
CA ASP A 122 25.58 2.46 -5.26
C ASP A 122 24.41 1.85 -4.47
N ASN A 123 23.22 1.68 -5.08
CA ASN A 123 22.02 1.19 -4.37
C ASN A 123 21.66 -0.29 -4.63
N TRP A 124 22.34 -0.99 -5.53
CA TRP A 124 22.02 -2.38 -5.92
C TRP A 124 22.99 -3.45 -5.40
N THR A 125 23.84 -3.10 -4.43
CA THR A 125 24.59 -4.08 -3.61
C THR A 125 23.70 -5.09 -2.86
N SER A 126 22.36 -4.98 -2.98
CA SER A 126 21.40 -5.83 -2.27
C SER A 126 20.56 -6.78 -3.13
N ILE A 127 20.76 -6.96 -4.44
CA ILE A 127 19.97 -8.00 -5.17
C ILE A 127 20.31 -9.40 -4.67
N ASP A 128 21.60 -9.72 -4.51
CA ASP A 128 22.02 -11.00 -3.95
C ASP A 128 21.63 -11.13 -2.47
N GLU A 129 21.68 -10.04 -1.70
CA GLU A 129 21.17 -10.03 -0.32
C GLU A 129 19.66 -10.25 -0.29
N ALA A 130 18.90 -9.61 -1.18
CA ALA A 130 17.45 -9.76 -1.31
C ALA A 130 17.05 -11.16 -1.76
N LYS A 131 17.80 -11.79 -2.69
CA LYS A 131 17.64 -13.22 -3.03
C LYS A 131 17.79 -14.09 -1.78
N VAL A 132 18.83 -13.84 -0.99
CA VAL A 132 19.12 -14.56 0.25
C VAL A 132 18.06 -14.31 1.33
N TYR A 133 17.55 -13.08 1.47
CA TYR A 133 16.56 -12.71 2.49
C TYR A 133 15.13 -13.14 2.12
N ALA A 134 14.75 -13.04 0.86
CA ALA A 134 13.42 -13.37 0.37
C ALA A 134 13.30 -14.83 -0.10
N HIS A 135 14.40 -15.60 -0.12
CA HIS A 135 14.45 -17.00 -0.56
C HIS A 135 13.85 -17.22 -1.96
N VAL A 136 14.17 -16.31 -2.88
CA VAL A 136 13.62 -16.32 -4.23
C VAL A 136 14.74 -16.27 -5.26
N ASP A 137 14.96 -17.41 -5.92
CA ASP A 137 15.98 -17.54 -6.96
C ASP A 137 15.63 -16.81 -8.27
N TYR A 138 14.40 -16.29 -8.40
CA TYR A 138 13.94 -15.60 -9.60
C TYR A 138 14.27 -14.10 -9.65
N LEU A 139 14.74 -13.51 -8.54
CA LEU A 139 15.27 -12.15 -8.59
C LEU A 139 16.59 -12.25 -9.32
N ASP A 140 16.70 -11.69 -10.52
CA ASP A 140 17.95 -11.67 -11.30
C ASP A 140 18.41 -10.24 -11.56
N ASP A 141 19.71 -10.09 -11.82
CA ASP A 141 20.27 -8.80 -12.23
C ASP A 141 19.92 -8.52 -13.70
N TYR A 142 18.94 -7.63 -13.89
CA TYR A 142 18.50 -7.18 -15.21
C TYR A 142 19.25 -5.95 -15.72
N SER A 143 20.28 -5.46 -14.99
CA SER A 143 21.03 -4.24 -15.32
C SER A 143 21.61 -4.24 -16.74
N GLY A 144 22.03 -5.40 -17.24
CA GLY A 144 22.62 -5.56 -18.58
C GLY A 144 21.64 -5.88 -19.72
N GLN A 145 20.36 -6.18 -19.43
CA GLN A 145 19.42 -6.72 -20.43
C GLN A 145 18.49 -5.68 -21.05
N ILE A 146 18.41 -4.47 -20.49
CA ILE A 146 17.41 -3.49 -20.93
C ILE A 146 18.09 -2.32 -21.64
N LYS A 147 18.41 -2.51 -22.92
CA LYS A 147 18.84 -1.39 -23.78
C LYS A 147 17.67 -0.41 -23.91
N LYS A 148 17.87 0.83 -23.43
CA LYS A 148 16.94 1.95 -23.68
C LYS A 148 16.76 2.13 -25.19
N SER A 149 15.57 1.82 -25.68
CA SER A 149 15.18 2.19 -27.04
C SER A 149 14.60 3.60 -27.01
N GLU A 150 15.42 4.59 -27.40
CA GLU A 150 15.01 6.00 -27.49
C GLU A 150 13.76 6.19 -28.36
N LYS A 151 13.54 5.31 -29.34
CA LYS A 151 12.37 5.32 -30.23
C LYS A 151 11.08 4.82 -29.55
N LEU A 152 11.18 3.97 -28.52
CA LEU A 152 10.01 3.43 -27.82
C LEU A 152 9.53 4.34 -26.68
N ILE A 153 10.41 5.18 -26.11
CA ILE A 153 10.05 6.09 -25.01
C ILE A 153 8.86 7.01 -25.36
N PRO A 154 8.81 7.67 -26.54
CA PRO A 154 7.65 8.48 -26.92
C PRO A 154 6.35 7.68 -27.04
N VAL A 155 6.42 6.45 -27.58
CA VAL A 155 5.26 5.56 -27.72
C VAL A 155 4.72 5.18 -26.34
N ILE A 156 5.59 4.80 -25.42
CA ILE A 156 5.22 4.46 -24.04
C ILE A 156 4.60 5.68 -23.35
N LYS A 157 5.18 6.88 -23.50
CA LYS A 157 4.60 8.13 -22.95
C LYS A 157 3.18 8.39 -23.44
N ILE A 158 2.93 8.21 -24.74
CA ILE A 158 1.58 8.36 -25.33
C ILE A 158 0.62 7.33 -24.74
N LEU A 159 1.03 6.06 -24.65
CA LEU A 159 0.20 5.00 -24.06
C LEU A 159 -0.15 5.32 -22.61
N PHE A 160 0.82 5.74 -21.78
CA PHE A 160 0.58 6.15 -20.40
C PHE A 160 -0.41 7.32 -20.31
N PHE A 161 -0.31 8.31 -21.20
CA PHE A 161 -1.27 9.41 -21.24
C PHE A 161 -2.68 8.94 -21.57
N ILE A 162 -2.82 8.04 -22.56
CA ILE A 162 -4.12 7.43 -22.92
C ILE A 162 -4.70 6.68 -21.72
N TYR A 163 -3.91 5.83 -21.06
CA TYR A 163 -4.35 5.07 -19.88
C TYR A 163 -4.75 6.00 -18.73
N LYS A 164 -4.02 7.09 -18.50
CA LYS A 164 -4.38 8.09 -17.50
C LYS A 164 -5.76 8.70 -17.78
N CYS A 165 -6.02 9.10 -19.01
CA CYS A 165 -7.33 9.65 -19.41
C CYS A 165 -8.45 8.61 -19.23
N ILE A 166 -8.20 7.37 -19.66
CA ILE A 166 -9.16 6.26 -19.52
C ILE A 166 -9.46 5.95 -18.05
N ASN A 167 -8.44 5.86 -17.20
CA ASN A 167 -8.59 5.59 -15.77
C ASN A 167 -9.42 6.66 -15.06
N VAL A 168 -9.11 7.94 -15.32
CA VAL A 168 -9.88 9.06 -14.76
C VAL A 168 -11.33 9.02 -15.24
N ALA A 169 -11.58 8.79 -16.53
CA ALA A 169 -12.93 8.72 -17.07
C ALA A 169 -13.74 7.57 -16.44
N PHE A 170 -13.17 6.37 -16.33
CA PHE A 170 -13.84 5.23 -15.69
C PHE A 170 -14.07 5.43 -14.19
N CYS A 171 -13.12 6.06 -13.49
CA CYS A 171 -13.29 6.42 -12.09
C CYS A 171 -14.46 7.39 -11.90
N LEU A 172 -14.51 8.46 -12.69
CA LEU A 172 -15.60 9.45 -12.63
C LEU A 172 -16.95 8.83 -12.97
N LEU A 173 -17.01 8.01 -14.02
CA LEU A 173 -18.22 7.30 -14.41
C LEU A 173 -18.71 6.37 -13.30
N SER A 174 -17.81 5.59 -12.71
CA SER A 174 -18.15 4.65 -11.64
C SER A 174 -18.61 5.38 -10.37
N CYS A 175 -17.96 6.49 -10.00
CA CYS A 175 -18.44 7.37 -8.93
C CYS A 175 -19.86 7.88 -9.21
N GLY A 176 -20.13 8.32 -10.44
CA GLY A 176 -21.46 8.77 -10.86
C GLY A 176 -22.52 7.68 -10.73
N ILE A 177 -22.22 6.45 -11.18
CA ILE A 177 -23.13 5.30 -11.08
C ILE A 177 -23.39 4.95 -9.62
N ILE A 178 -22.33 4.83 -8.80
CA ILE A 178 -22.45 4.50 -7.38
C ILE A 178 -23.31 5.53 -6.65
N LEU A 179 -23.08 6.83 -6.90
CA LEU A 179 -23.87 7.90 -6.30
C LEU A 179 -25.33 7.86 -6.75
N PHE A 180 -25.58 7.61 -8.02
CA PHE A 180 -26.93 7.48 -8.58
C PHE A 180 -27.70 6.31 -7.94
N GLU A 181 -27.07 5.15 -7.82
CA GLU A 181 -27.67 3.98 -7.17
C GLU A 181 -27.87 4.20 -5.68
N ALA A 182 -26.95 4.88 -4.99
CA ALA A 182 -27.12 5.27 -3.60
C ALA A 182 -28.34 6.19 -3.42
N VAL A 183 -28.51 7.21 -4.26
CA VAL A 183 -29.67 8.12 -4.19
C VAL A 183 -30.98 7.36 -4.39
N LYS A 184 -31.06 6.46 -5.39
CA LYS A 184 -32.24 5.61 -5.60
C LYS A 184 -32.54 4.73 -4.41
N PHE A 185 -31.51 4.12 -3.84
CA PHE A 185 -31.64 3.29 -2.65
C PHE A 185 -32.25 4.10 -1.49
N PHE A 186 -31.70 5.28 -1.19
CA PHE A 186 -32.21 6.13 -0.11
C PHE A 186 -33.62 6.67 -0.39
N ALA A 187 -33.94 7.01 -1.65
CA ALA A 187 -35.28 7.44 -2.04
C ALA A 187 -36.31 6.28 -1.97
N GLY A 188 -35.88 5.05 -2.24
CA GLY A 188 -36.72 3.84 -2.28
C GLY A 188 -36.89 3.11 -0.95
N LEU A 189 -36.27 3.60 0.14
CA LEU A 189 -36.20 2.94 1.46
C LEU A 189 -37.54 2.47 2.02
N LYS A 190 -38.66 3.13 1.69
CA LYS A 190 -40.01 2.72 2.14
C LYS A 190 -40.49 1.39 1.54
N SER A 191 -39.85 0.87 0.49
CA SER A 191 -40.23 -0.37 -0.20
C SER A 191 -39.03 -1.23 -0.59
N LEU A 192 -37.98 -1.24 0.25
CA LEU A 192 -36.71 -1.92 -0.02
C LEU A 192 -36.86 -3.35 -0.55
N LYS A 193 -37.77 -4.13 0.06
CA LYS A 193 -38.06 -5.51 -0.34
C LYS A 193 -38.56 -5.60 -1.80
N SER A 194 -39.49 -4.72 -2.19
CA SER A 194 -40.01 -4.68 -3.56
C SER A 194 -38.98 -4.18 -4.57
N TYR A 195 -38.10 -3.26 -4.18
CA TYR A 195 -37.03 -2.78 -5.06
C TYR A 195 -35.98 -3.88 -5.29
N MET A 196 -35.57 -4.58 -4.23
CA MET A 196 -34.65 -5.71 -4.31
C MET A 196 -35.22 -6.85 -5.15
N GLU A 197 -36.48 -7.24 -4.97
CA GLU A 197 -37.09 -8.33 -5.73
C GLU A 197 -37.12 -8.06 -7.23
N LYS A 198 -37.34 -6.79 -7.64
CA LYS A 198 -37.39 -6.40 -9.06
C LYS A 198 -36.01 -6.09 -9.66
N ASN A 199 -35.10 -5.53 -8.88
CA ASN A 199 -33.83 -4.97 -9.36
C ASN A 199 -32.59 -5.62 -8.70
N TYR A 200 -32.69 -6.87 -8.24
CA TYR A 200 -31.63 -7.51 -7.44
C TYR A 200 -30.24 -7.44 -8.09
N LYS A 201 -30.13 -7.62 -9.42
CA LYS A 201 -28.83 -7.58 -10.12
C LYS A 201 -28.15 -6.21 -10.02
N ILE A 202 -28.94 -5.14 -10.12
CA ILE A 202 -28.48 -3.75 -10.03
C ILE A 202 -28.07 -3.47 -8.60
N PHE A 203 -28.94 -3.81 -7.65
CA PHE A 203 -28.66 -3.65 -6.23
C PHE A 203 -27.37 -4.38 -5.79
N PHE A 204 -27.23 -5.67 -6.08
CA PHE A 204 -26.07 -6.44 -5.68
C PHE A 204 -24.79 -5.98 -6.36
N SER A 205 -24.84 -5.54 -7.63
CA SER A 205 -23.65 -5.01 -8.30
C SER A 205 -23.23 -3.66 -7.77
N ALA A 206 -24.16 -2.75 -7.49
CA ALA A 206 -23.87 -1.46 -6.84
C ALA A 206 -23.28 -1.65 -5.42
N VAL A 207 -23.85 -2.57 -4.62
CA VAL A 207 -23.30 -2.91 -3.30
C VAL A 207 -21.90 -3.51 -3.42
N THR A 208 -21.68 -4.41 -4.39
CA THR A 208 -20.36 -5.01 -4.62
C THR A 208 -19.33 -3.96 -5.03
N ALA A 209 -19.71 -3.00 -5.89
CA ALA A 209 -18.85 -1.88 -6.27
C ALA A 209 -18.46 -1.04 -5.03
N LEU A 210 -19.43 -0.71 -4.18
CA LEU A 210 -19.19 -0.02 -2.89
C LEU A 210 -18.27 -0.81 -1.96
N MET A 211 -18.43 -2.13 -1.90
CA MET A 211 -17.54 -2.99 -1.11
C MET A 211 -16.09 -2.90 -1.61
N PHE A 212 -15.85 -2.95 -2.93
CA PHE A 212 -14.51 -2.78 -3.48
C PHE A 212 -13.93 -1.39 -3.24
N VAL A 213 -14.74 -0.33 -3.29
CA VAL A 213 -14.30 1.02 -2.88
C VAL A 213 -13.89 1.04 -1.41
N GLY A 214 -14.69 0.43 -0.52
CA GLY A 214 -14.36 0.30 0.90
C GLY A 214 -13.07 -0.48 1.13
N ILE A 215 -12.89 -1.60 0.43
CA ILE A 215 -11.65 -2.39 0.46
C ILE A 215 -10.47 -1.56 -0.04
N ALA A 216 -10.62 -0.79 -1.12
CA ALA A 216 -9.57 0.07 -1.66
C ALA A 216 -9.12 1.12 -0.64
N VAL A 217 -10.07 1.77 0.06
CA VAL A 217 -9.78 2.75 1.12
C VAL A 217 -9.06 2.09 2.28
N CYS A 218 -9.56 0.94 2.77
CA CYS A 218 -8.95 0.23 3.89
C CYS A 218 -7.54 -0.28 3.53
N TYR A 219 -7.36 -0.81 2.31
CA TYR A 219 -6.08 -1.26 1.79
C TYR A 219 -5.09 -0.11 1.70
N ALA A 220 -5.44 0.97 1.00
CA ALA A 220 -4.56 2.13 0.84
C ALA A 220 -4.20 2.76 2.19
N PHE A 221 -5.17 2.86 3.11
CA PHE A 221 -4.94 3.35 4.46
C PHE A 221 -3.99 2.44 5.27
N SER A 222 -4.18 1.12 5.19
CA SER A 222 -3.33 0.16 5.91
C SER A 222 -1.90 0.14 5.36
N ILE A 223 -1.74 0.20 4.04
CA ILE A 223 -0.42 0.35 3.42
C ILE A 223 0.20 1.69 3.76
N SER A 224 -0.57 2.79 3.79
CA SER A 224 -0.06 4.11 4.22
C SER A 224 0.39 4.07 5.68
N TRP A 225 -0.40 3.44 6.54
CA TRP A 225 -0.09 3.25 7.95
C TRP A 225 1.23 2.52 8.13
N PHE A 226 1.43 1.42 7.40
CA PHE A 226 2.69 0.71 7.38
C PHE A 226 3.79 1.62 6.80
N SER A 227 3.65 2.10 5.56
CA SER A 227 4.71 2.81 4.84
C SER A 227 5.08 4.21 5.35
N THR A 228 4.40 4.77 6.36
CA THR A 228 4.79 6.07 6.93
C THR A 228 6.21 6.10 7.48
N PHE A 229 6.76 4.96 7.92
CA PHE A 229 8.15 4.88 8.33
C PHE A 229 9.15 5.08 7.17
N ILE A 230 8.72 4.85 5.92
CA ILE A 230 9.55 4.98 4.71
C ILE A 230 9.68 6.45 4.31
N PHE A 231 8.63 7.24 4.56
CA PHE A 231 8.48 8.59 4.02
C PHE A 231 8.72 9.65 5.12
N THR A 232 9.92 9.63 5.70
CA THR A 232 10.33 10.54 6.79
C THR A 232 10.49 12.00 6.33
N GLU A 233 10.99 12.22 5.11
CA GLU A 233 11.23 13.56 4.55
C GLU A 233 10.22 13.94 3.47
N SER A 234 9.89 13.01 2.56
CA SER A 234 8.92 13.24 1.49
C SER A 234 8.37 11.92 0.93
N ILE A 235 7.21 11.99 0.27
CA ILE A 235 6.58 10.82 -0.35
C ILE A 235 7.30 10.49 -1.66
N ASN A 236 8.02 9.36 -1.71
CA ASN A 236 8.52 8.80 -2.96
C ASN A 236 7.40 7.96 -3.61
N MET A 237 6.81 8.51 -4.68
CA MET A 237 5.67 7.89 -5.35
C MET A 237 5.99 6.53 -5.98
N THR A 238 7.22 6.30 -6.45
CA THR A 238 7.63 5.00 -7.01
C THR A 238 7.55 3.90 -5.95
N ILE A 239 8.11 4.15 -4.77
CA ILE A 239 8.08 3.21 -3.64
C ILE A 239 6.63 3.03 -3.14
N LEU A 240 5.88 4.13 -3.03
CA LEU A 240 4.48 4.07 -2.59
C LEU A 240 3.61 3.23 -3.55
N ASN A 241 3.82 3.38 -4.86
CA ASN A 241 3.11 2.63 -5.90
C ASN A 241 3.47 1.13 -5.86
N PHE A 242 4.72 0.78 -5.56
CA PHE A 242 5.15 -0.61 -5.38
C PHE A 242 4.37 -1.30 -4.26
N TYR A 243 4.31 -0.70 -3.07
CA TYR A 243 3.52 -1.25 -1.96
C TYR A 243 2.00 -1.21 -2.20
N ASN A 244 1.52 -0.30 -3.06
CA ASN A 244 0.11 -0.19 -3.43
C ASN A 244 -0.25 -0.88 -4.76
N ILE A 245 0.55 -1.84 -5.24
CA ILE A 245 0.33 -2.47 -6.55
C ILE A 245 -1.05 -3.14 -6.73
N ALA A 246 -1.67 -3.58 -5.63
CA ALA A 246 -3.01 -4.17 -5.67
C ALA A 246 -4.13 -3.12 -5.81
N LEU A 247 -3.88 -1.86 -5.42
CA LEU A 247 -4.91 -0.80 -5.38
C LEU A 247 -5.56 -0.54 -6.75
N PRO A 248 -4.81 -0.41 -7.87
CA PRO A 248 -5.41 -0.31 -9.20
C PRO A 248 -6.33 -1.47 -9.55
N GLY A 249 -5.97 -2.70 -9.15
CA GLY A 249 -6.78 -3.90 -9.40
C GLY A 249 -8.10 -3.88 -8.62
N ILE A 250 -8.07 -3.45 -7.35
CA ILE A 250 -9.26 -3.30 -6.52
C ILE A 250 -10.20 -2.23 -7.10
N LEU A 251 -9.65 -1.09 -7.53
CA LEU A 251 -10.40 -0.03 -8.19
C LEU A 251 -10.99 -0.46 -9.52
N PHE A 252 -10.26 -1.26 -10.30
CA PHE A 252 -10.78 -1.86 -11.54
C PHE A 252 -12.00 -2.74 -11.26
N LEU A 253 -11.96 -3.59 -10.22
CA LEU A 253 -13.11 -4.40 -9.84
C LEU A 253 -14.31 -3.53 -9.43
N ALA A 254 -14.10 -2.47 -8.67
CA ALA A 254 -15.16 -1.51 -8.35
C ALA A 254 -15.80 -0.92 -9.63
N ASN A 255 -14.98 -0.54 -10.61
CA ASN A 255 -15.45 0.01 -11.87
C ASN A 255 -16.25 -1.01 -12.69
N VAL A 256 -15.80 -2.27 -12.76
CA VAL A 256 -16.50 -3.34 -13.49
C VAL A 256 -17.90 -3.56 -12.92
N PHE A 257 -18.04 -3.62 -11.59
CA PHE A 257 -19.35 -3.81 -10.96
C PHE A 257 -20.25 -2.59 -11.10
N ALA A 258 -19.70 -1.37 -11.05
CA ALA A 258 -20.46 -0.16 -11.35
C ALA A 258 -21.00 -0.16 -12.79
N LEU A 259 -20.16 -0.46 -13.78
CA LEU A 259 -20.58 -0.57 -15.18
C LEU A 259 -21.61 -1.68 -15.40
N TYR A 260 -21.47 -2.81 -14.70
CA TYR A 260 -22.45 -3.89 -14.75
C TYR A 260 -23.82 -3.45 -14.22
N SER A 261 -23.86 -2.65 -13.15
CA SER A 261 -25.08 -2.04 -12.64
C SER A 261 -25.76 -1.16 -13.70
N LEU A 262 -24.98 -0.26 -14.33
CA LEU A 262 -25.49 0.62 -15.39
C LEU A 262 -26.01 -0.16 -16.60
N TYR A 263 -25.32 -1.24 -17.00
CA TYR A 263 -25.75 -2.10 -18.11
C TYR A 263 -27.14 -2.69 -17.89
N HIS A 264 -27.42 -3.23 -16.70
CA HIS A 264 -28.74 -3.75 -16.37
C HIS A 264 -29.81 -2.66 -16.29
N GLU A 265 -29.44 -1.48 -15.79
CA GLU A 265 -30.35 -0.33 -15.76
C GLU A 265 -30.79 0.07 -17.18
N ILE A 266 -29.85 0.09 -18.14
CA ILE A 266 -30.14 0.38 -19.55
C ILE A 266 -31.08 -0.68 -20.16
N ILE A 267 -30.90 -1.96 -19.84
CA ILE A 267 -31.79 -3.03 -20.31
C ILE A 267 -33.21 -2.84 -19.76
N LEU A 268 -33.36 -2.56 -18.47
CA LEU A 268 -34.68 -2.34 -17.86
C LEU A 268 -35.39 -1.15 -18.51
N MET A 269 -34.68 -0.03 -18.73
CA MET A 269 -35.23 1.13 -19.42
C MET A 269 -35.69 0.81 -20.84
N ARG A 270 -34.94 0.00 -21.59
CA ARG A 270 -35.32 -0.41 -22.95
C ARG A 270 -36.52 -1.36 -22.97
N GLY A 271 -36.59 -2.31 -22.04
CA GLY A 271 -37.72 -3.24 -21.92
C GLY A 271 -39.04 -2.56 -21.53
N SER A 272 -38.98 -1.45 -20.78
CA SER A 272 -40.17 -0.66 -20.44
C SER A 272 -40.79 0.04 -21.65
N LYS A 273 -39.97 0.47 -22.62
CA LYS A 273 -40.41 1.20 -23.82
C LYS A 273 -41.04 0.33 -24.90
N THR A 274 -40.93 -0.99 -24.83
CA THR A 274 -41.51 -1.92 -25.81
C THR A 274 -42.93 -2.39 -25.45
N HIS A 275 -43.47 -1.93 -24.32
CA HIS A 275 -44.81 -2.29 -23.83
C HIS A 275 -45.74 -1.08 -23.63
N GLU A 276 -45.33 0.10 -24.08
CA GLU A 276 -46.18 1.28 -24.32
C GLU A 276 -46.45 1.42 -25.83
#